data_AF-A0A9D4J3U5-F1
#
_entry.id   AF-A0A9D4J3U5-F1
#
_cell.length_a   1.000
_cell.length_b   1.000
_cell.length_c   1.000
_cell.angle_alpha   90.00
_cell.angle_beta   90.00
_cell.angle_gamma   90.00
#
_symmetry.space_group_name_H-M   'P 1'
#
loop_
_entity.id
_entity.type
_entity.pdbx_description
1 polymer ?
#
loop_
_entity_poly.entity_id
_entity_poly.type
_entity_poly.pdbx_seq_one_letter_code
_entity_poly.pdbx_strand_id
1 'polypeptide(L)'
;MYSNPLLHKYKYASQIHARTHGSALTQTHAPIHTYIHTYIHTYLLTYIHTYIHTYIHTYIHTYIHTHTYIHTYIHTYIHTYIHTYIHTYIHTYIHTYIHTYIHTYIHTYIHTYIHTYIHTYRHTYIHTDIHTYIHTYIHTYIHTYIHTYIHTDIHTYIHTYIHTYIHTYIHTYIHTYIHTYLHTYIHTYIHIQTRTKFTYCYCLLQDSRSQWFEPY
;
A
#
# COMPACT_ATOMS: atom_id res chain seq x y z
N MET A 1 150.17 -41.30 -18.02
CA MET A 1 149.93 -40.02 -17.33
C MET A 1 148.77 -40.21 -16.37
N TYR A 2 149.04 -40.08 -15.07
CA TYR A 2 148.16 -40.49 -13.97
C TYR A 2 146.85 -39.69 -13.92
N SER A 3 145.71 -40.38 -14.00
CA SER A 3 144.40 -39.87 -13.61
C SER A 3 144.39 -39.61 -12.10
N ASN A 4 144.43 -38.33 -11.71
CA ASN A 4 144.53 -37.87 -10.32
C ASN A 4 143.27 -38.27 -9.51
N PRO A 5 143.36 -39.21 -8.55
CA PRO A 5 142.20 -39.74 -7.82
C PRO A 5 141.47 -38.69 -6.98
N LEU A 6 142.14 -37.59 -6.62
CA LEU A 6 141.58 -36.53 -5.78
C LEU A 6 140.56 -35.67 -6.55
N LEU A 7 140.82 -35.35 -7.82
CA LEU A 7 139.92 -34.50 -8.63
C LEU A 7 138.57 -35.18 -8.92
N HIS A 8 138.58 -36.51 -9.08
CA HIS A 8 137.36 -37.29 -9.29
C HIS A 8 136.50 -37.37 -8.03
N LYS A 9 137.13 -37.47 -6.84
CA LYS A 9 136.43 -37.43 -5.54
C LYS A 9 135.75 -36.09 -5.27
N TYR A 10 136.41 -34.97 -5.59
CA TYR A 10 135.84 -33.63 -5.39
C TYR A 10 134.63 -33.34 -6.28
N LYS A 11 134.68 -33.72 -7.58
CA LYS A 11 133.51 -33.62 -8.48
C LYS A 11 132.34 -34.48 -8.01
N TYR A 12 132.62 -35.70 -7.55
CA TYR A 12 131.58 -36.59 -7.04
C TYR A 12 130.94 -36.05 -5.75
N ALA A 13 131.75 -35.50 -4.83
CA ALA A 13 131.25 -34.89 -3.59
C ALA A 13 130.43 -33.62 -3.85
N SER A 14 130.82 -32.76 -4.80
CA SER A 14 130.06 -31.54 -5.13
C SER A 14 128.73 -31.88 -5.83
N GLN A 15 128.70 -32.91 -6.67
CA GLN A 15 127.47 -33.39 -7.32
C GLN A 15 126.50 -34.03 -6.31
N ILE A 16 127.03 -34.76 -5.32
CA ILE A 16 126.21 -35.30 -4.23
C ILE A 16 125.67 -34.16 -3.37
N HIS A 17 126.49 -33.18 -2.99
CA HIS A 17 126.06 -32.04 -2.17
C HIS A 17 125.01 -31.16 -2.87
N ALA A 18 125.16 -30.91 -4.17
CA ALA A 18 124.17 -30.18 -4.96
C ALA A 18 122.86 -30.98 -5.14
N ARG A 19 122.94 -32.32 -5.31
CA ARG A 19 121.76 -33.18 -5.34
C ARG A 19 121.05 -33.28 -3.99
N THR A 20 121.79 -33.38 -2.89
CA THR A 20 121.19 -33.48 -1.55
C THR A 20 120.60 -32.16 -1.09
N HIS A 21 121.21 -31.01 -1.40
CA HIS A 21 120.61 -29.70 -1.12
C HIS A 21 119.39 -29.42 -2.00
N GLY A 22 119.47 -29.74 -3.31
CA GLY A 22 118.33 -29.61 -4.22
C GLY A 22 117.17 -30.50 -3.82
N SER A 23 117.43 -31.77 -3.48
CA SER A 23 116.42 -32.72 -3.02
C SER A 23 115.81 -32.30 -1.68
N ALA A 24 116.63 -31.86 -0.71
CA ALA A 24 116.15 -31.41 0.59
C ALA A 24 115.28 -30.14 0.49
N LEU A 25 115.64 -29.18 -0.37
CA LEU A 25 114.80 -28.00 -0.62
C LEU A 25 113.48 -28.41 -1.28
N THR A 26 113.49 -29.23 -2.33
CA THR A 26 112.24 -29.65 -2.99
C THR A 26 111.36 -30.54 -2.10
N GLN A 27 111.95 -31.37 -1.24
CA GLN A 27 111.21 -32.29 -0.36
C GLN A 27 110.59 -31.60 0.86
N THR A 28 111.07 -30.41 1.24
CA THR A 28 110.53 -29.62 2.35
C THR A 28 109.65 -28.45 1.88
N HIS A 29 110.01 -27.75 0.81
CA HIS A 29 109.27 -26.56 0.35
C HIS A 29 107.98 -26.91 -0.41
N ALA A 30 107.99 -27.97 -1.23
CA ALA A 30 106.82 -28.37 -2.01
C ALA A 30 105.60 -28.74 -1.15
N PRO A 31 105.71 -29.58 -0.09
CA PRO A 31 104.56 -29.94 0.74
C PRO A 31 104.06 -28.78 1.61
N ILE A 32 104.94 -27.89 2.07
CA ILE A 32 104.54 -26.71 2.85
C ILE A 32 103.79 -25.71 1.96
N HIS A 33 104.28 -25.45 0.75
CA HIS A 33 103.62 -24.55 -0.20
C HIS A 33 102.27 -25.10 -0.66
N THR A 34 102.17 -26.40 -0.98
CA THR A 34 100.89 -26.99 -1.36
C THR A 34 99.91 -27.02 -0.19
N TYR A 35 100.35 -27.32 1.03
CA TYR A 35 99.49 -27.29 2.22
C TYR A 35 98.98 -25.89 2.55
N ILE A 36 99.84 -24.87 2.52
CA ILE A 36 99.43 -23.47 2.75
C ILE A 36 98.52 -23.00 1.63
N HIS A 37 98.85 -23.29 0.37
CA HIS A 37 98.02 -22.90 -0.77
C HIS A 37 96.67 -23.61 -0.75
N THR A 38 96.60 -24.92 -0.53
CA THR A 38 95.31 -25.62 -0.44
C THR A 38 94.53 -25.18 0.78
N TYR A 39 95.15 -25.03 1.95
CA TYR A 39 94.45 -24.58 3.15
C TYR A 39 93.88 -23.17 2.98
N ILE A 40 94.70 -22.20 2.56
CA ILE A 40 94.24 -20.83 2.33
C ILE A 40 93.24 -20.79 1.18
N HIS A 41 93.51 -21.41 0.04
CA HIS A 41 92.61 -21.35 -1.11
C HIS A 41 91.28 -22.06 -0.83
N THR A 42 91.30 -23.25 -0.22
CA THR A 42 90.04 -23.95 0.12
C THR A 42 89.29 -23.21 1.20
N TYR A 43 89.94 -22.78 2.28
CA TYR A 43 89.27 -22.08 3.37
C TYR A 43 88.69 -20.74 2.90
N LEU A 44 89.47 -19.95 2.17
CA LEU A 44 89.07 -18.61 1.74
C LEU A 44 88.04 -18.69 0.60
N LEU A 45 88.18 -19.62 -0.35
CA LEU A 45 87.18 -19.85 -1.39
C LEU A 45 85.88 -20.43 -0.82
N THR A 46 85.95 -21.42 0.08
CA THR A 46 84.73 -22.00 0.69
C THR A 46 84.06 -20.99 1.60
N TYR A 47 84.80 -20.22 2.38
CA TYR A 47 84.24 -19.19 3.24
C TYR A 47 83.59 -18.07 2.43
N ILE A 48 84.27 -17.53 1.42
CA ILE A 48 83.70 -16.51 0.54
C ILE A 48 82.51 -17.06 -0.24
N HIS A 49 82.62 -18.25 -0.83
CA HIS A 49 81.54 -18.84 -1.61
C HIS A 49 80.33 -19.13 -0.74
N THR A 50 80.50 -19.80 0.40
CA THR A 50 79.39 -20.11 1.31
C THR A 50 78.78 -18.84 1.87
N TYR A 51 79.58 -17.88 2.35
CA TYR A 51 79.05 -16.65 2.93
C TYR A 51 78.31 -15.81 1.89
N ILE A 52 78.92 -15.54 0.74
CA ILE A 52 78.29 -14.72 -0.30
C ILE A 52 77.09 -15.45 -0.91
N HIS A 53 77.22 -16.74 -1.23
CA HIS A 53 76.12 -17.51 -1.82
C HIS A 53 74.96 -17.63 -0.85
N THR A 54 75.20 -18.01 0.41
CA THR A 54 74.11 -18.12 1.39
C THR A 54 73.49 -16.77 1.68
N TYR A 55 74.28 -15.70 1.86
CA TYR A 55 73.74 -14.37 2.13
C TYR A 55 72.92 -13.82 0.96
N ILE A 56 73.47 -13.85 -0.26
CA ILE A 56 72.76 -13.35 -1.45
C ILE A 56 71.54 -14.22 -1.77
N HIS A 57 71.68 -15.55 -1.74
CA HIS A 57 70.59 -16.46 -2.04
C HIS A 57 69.47 -16.32 -1.00
N THR A 58 69.79 -16.30 0.29
CA THR A 58 68.77 -16.12 1.35
C THR A 58 68.11 -14.76 1.25
N TYR A 59 68.86 -13.68 1.03
CA TYR A 59 68.32 -12.33 0.91
C TYR A 59 67.40 -12.16 -0.31
N ILE A 60 67.85 -12.59 -1.50
CA ILE A 60 67.05 -12.51 -2.73
C ILE A 60 65.82 -13.42 -2.63
N HIS A 61 66.01 -14.66 -2.16
CA HIS A 61 64.90 -15.61 -2.03
C HIS A 61 63.85 -15.13 -1.03
N THR A 62 64.27 -14.62 0.14
CA THR A 62 63.33 -14.05 1.12
C THR A 62 62.62 -12.81 0.57
N TYR A 63 63.32 -11.92 -0.15
CA TYR A 63 62.71 -10.73 -0.73
C TYR A 63 61.68 -11.05 -1.83
N ILE A 64 61.96 -12.04 -2.69
CA ILE A 64 60.99 -12.50 -3.69
C ILE A 64 59.79 -13.17 -3.01
N HIS A 65 60.02 -14.00 -1.99
CA HIS A 65 58.94 -14.68 -1.27
C HIS A 65 58.04 -13.74 -0.46
N THR A 66 58.60 -12.67 0.11
CA THR A 66 57.81 -11.64 0.79
C THR A 66 56.97 -10.86 -0.20
N HIS A 67 57.50 -10.54 -1.38
CA HIS A 67 56.75 -9.87 -2.43
C HIS A 67 55.59 -10.73 -2.96
N THR A 68 55.81 -12.03 -3.20
CA THR A 68 54.73 -12.93 -3.64
C THR A 68 53.67 -13.12 -2.56
N TYR A 69 54.08 -13.21 -1.28
CA TYR A 69 53.16 -13.28 -0.13
C TYR A 69 52.31 -12.02 0.01
N ILE A 70 52.92 -10.83 -0.13
CA ILE A 70 52.19 -9.56 -0.09
C ILE A 70 51.18 -9.51 -1.25
N HIS A 71 51.58 -9.91 -2.45
CA HIS A 71 50.69 -9.91 -3.61
C HIS A 71 49.51 -10.88 -3.43
N THR A 72 49.75 -12.12 -2.98
CA THR A 72 48.67 -13.09 -2.76
C THR A 72 47.76 -12.68 -1.61
N TYR A 73 48.30 -12.14 -0.53
CA TYR A 73 47.52 -11.63 0.61
C TYR A 73 46.64 -10.44 0.20
N ILE A 74 47.20 -9.45 -0.50
CA ILE A 74 46.44 -8.31 -1.00
C ILE A 74 45.37 -8.77 -1.98
N HIS A 75 45.70 -9.63 -2.94
CA HIS A 75 44.74 -10.13 -3.92
C HIS A 75 43.61 -10.91 -3.24
N THR A 76 43.92 -11.85 -2.34
CA THR A 76 42.89 -12.62 -1.64
C THR A 76 42.05 -11.74 -0.74
N TYR A 77 42.66 -10.85 0.05
CA TYR A 77 41.93 -9.95 0.94
C TYR A 77 41.02 -8.99 0.18
N ILE A 78 41.56 -8.30 -0.84
CA ILE A 78 40.77 -7.37 -1.66
C ILE A 78 39.69 -8.13 -2.42
N HIS A 79 40.02 -9.25 -3.08
CA HIS A 79 39.03 -10.00 -3.85
C HIS A 79 37.94 -10.58 -2.95
N THR A 80 38.29 -11.20 -1.82
CA THR A 80 37.27 -11.75 -0.91
C THR A 80 36.46 -10.64 -0.30
N TYR A 81 37.07 -9.57 0.22
CA TYR A 81 36.35 -8.47 0.86
C TYR A 81 35.44 -7.75 -0.13
N ILE A 82 35.95 -7.34 -1.29
CA ILE A 82 35.16 -6.64 -2.32
C ILE A 82 34.07 -7.58 -2.85
N HIS A 83 34.41 -8.81 -3.23
CA HIS A 83 33.41 -9.72 -3.79
C HIS A 83 32.34 -10.09 -2.76
N THR A 84 32.71 -10.45 -1.53
CA THR A 84 31.71 -10.78 -0.51
C THR A 84 30.89 -9.57 -0.13
N TYR A 85 31.51 -8.41 0.14
CA TYR A 85 30.80 -7.20 0.53
C TYR A 85 29.86 -6.71 -0.57
N ILE A 86 30.36 -6.54 -1.80
CA ILE A 86 29.55 -6.07 -2.92
C ILE A 86 28.44 -7.09 -3.23
N HIS A 87 28.79 -8.38 -3.35
CA HIS A 87 27.78 -9.37 -3.69
C HIS A 87 26.72 -9.52 -2.59
N THR A 88 27.11 -9.62 -1.32
CA THR A 88 26.13 -9.75 -0.24
C THR A 88 25.32 -8.48 -0.08
N TYR A 89 25.93 -7.30 -0.06
CA TYR A 89 25.23 -6.04 0.12
C TYR A 89 24.27 -5.76 -1.05
N ILE A 90 24.75 -5.83 -2.29
CA ILE A 90 23.92 -5.56 -3.46
C ILE A 90 22.81 -6.63 -3.58
N HIS A 91 23.15 -7.91 -3.44
CA HIS A 91 22.13 -8.95 -3.55
C HIS A 91 21.08 -8.85 -2.44
N THR A 92 21.50 -8.68 -1.18
CA THR A 92 20.54 -8.57 -0.07
C THR A 92 19.74 -7.29 -0.17
N TYR A 93 20.35 -6.15 -0.46
CA TYR A 93 19.65 -4.87 -0.58
C TYR A 93 18.67 -4.87 -1.75
N ILE A 94 19.11 -5.27 -2.95
CA ILE A 94 18.23 -5.33 -4.12
C ILE A 94 17.12 -6.35 -3.89
N HIS A 95 17.44 -7.56 -3.41
CA HIS A 95 16.42 -8.58 -3.18
C HIS A 95 15.43 -8.15 -2.10
N THR A 96 15.89 -7.63 -0.96
CA THR A 96 14.98 -7.18 0.09
C THR A 96 14.17 -5.97 -0.37
N TYR A 97 14.78 -4.97 -0.98
CA TYR A 97 14.08 -3.78 -1.46
C TYR A 97 13.05 -4.12 -2.53
N ILE A 98 13.44 -4.84 -3.58
CA ILE A 98 12.52 -5.23 -4.66
C ILE A 98 11.43 -6.13 -4.11
N HIS A 99 11.77 -7.16 -3.33
CA HIS A 99 10.77 -8.08 -2.81
C HIS A 99 9.82 -7.36 -1.84
N THR A 100 10.32 -6.57 -0.91
CA THR A 100 9.44 -5.83 0.02
C THR A 100 8.62 -4.79 -0.71
N TYR A 101 9.21 -3.98 -1.59
CA TYR A 101 8.48 -2.95 -2.33
C TYR A 101 7.41 -3.56 -3.24
N ILE A 102 7.77 -4.53 -4.09
CA ILE A 102 6.81 -5.17 -5.00
C ILE A 102 5.75 -5.91 -4.20
N HIS A 103 6.13 -6.72 -3.21
CA HIS A 103 5.16 -7.49 -2.44
C HIS A 103 4.24 -6.57 -1.63
N THR A 104 4.78 -5.58 -0.91
CA THR A 104 3.94 -4.66 -0.13
C THR A 104 3.08 -3.82 -1.04
N TYR A 105 3.62 -3.22 -2.11
CA TYR A 105 2.86 -2.37 -3.01
C TYR A 105 1.78 -3.14 -3.74
N ILE A 106 2.10 -4.28 -4.37
CA ILE A 106 1.11 -5.09 -5.08
C ILE A 106 0.08 -5.65 -4.10
N HIS A 107 0.51 -6.23 -2.98
CA HIS A 107 -0.42 -6.81 -2.02
C HIS A 107 -1.32 -5.73 -1.41
N THR A 108 -0.77 -4.60 -0.97
CA THR A 108 -1.60 -3.52 -0.40
C THR A 108 -2.50 -2.92 -1.46
N TYR A 109 -2.00 -2.60 -2.66
CA TYR A 109 -2.81 -2.01 -3.72
C TYR A 109 -3.94 -2.95 -4.16
N ILE A 110 -3.63 -4.21 -4.49
CA ILE A 110 -4.64 -5.18 -4.92
C ILE A 110 -5.61 -5.46 -3.77
N HIS A 111 -5.13 -5.73 -2.57
CA HIS A 111 -6.01 -6.03 -1.44
C HIS A 111 -6.88 -4.84 -1.09
N THR A 112 -6.32 -3.63 -0.98
CA THR A 112 -7.12 -2.44 -0.66
C THR A 112 -8.09 -2.12 -1.78
N TYR A 113 -7.67 -2.12 -3.04
CA TYR A 113 -8.53 -1.81 -4.17
C TYR A 113 -9.66 -2.83 -4.33
N ILE A 114 -9.35 -4.13 -4.32
CA ILE A 114 -10.38 -5.17 -4.44
C ILE A 114 -11.30 -5.16 -3.22
N HIS A 115 -10.75 -5.08 -2.02
CA HIS A 115 -11.57 -5.08 -0.80
C HIS A 115 -12.46 -3.84 -0.74
N THR A 116 -11.91 -2.64 -0.97
CA THR A 116 -12.74 -1.42 -0.99
C THR A 116 -13.72 -1.47 -2.15
N TYR A 117 -13.33 -1.80 -3.37
CA TYR A 117 -14.27 -1.83 -4.49
C TYR A 117 -15.41 -2.81 -4.24
N ILE A 118 -15.12 -4.06 -3.90
CA ILE A 118 -16.16 -5.07 -3.65
C ILE A 118 -16.99 -4.70 -2.43
N HIS A 119 -16.37 -4.31 -1.32
CA HIS A 119 -17.11 -3.98 -0.10
C HIS A 119 -17.98 -2.74 -0.31
N THR A 120 -17.44 -1.68 -0.91
CA THR A 120 -18.18 -0.43 -1.13
C THR A 120 -19.28 -0.66 -2.15
N TYR A 121 -18.99 -1.29 -3.29
CA TYR A 121 -20.00 -1.58 -4.32
C TYR A 121 -21.11 -2.48 -3.78
N ARG A 122 -20.76 -3.58 -3.10
CA ARG A 122 -21.74 -4.49 -2.54
C ARG A 122 -22.55 -3.84 -1.42
N HIS A 123 -21.91 -3.09 -0.54
CA HIS A 123 -22.60 -2.39 0.53
C HIS A 123 -23.50 -1.29 -0.03
N THR A 124 -23.01 -0.44 -0.93
CA THR A 124 -23.84 0.63 -1.52
C THR A 124 -24.98 0.03 -2.32
N TYR A 125 -24.72 -0.90 -3.23
CA TYR A 125 -25.76 -1.50 -4.07
C TYR A 125 -26.82 -2.21 -3.24
N ILE A 126 -26.42 -3.15 -2.37
CA ILE A 126 -27.38 -3.90 -1.55
C ILE A 126 -28.09 -2.99 -0.55
N HIS A 127 -27.36 -2.12 0.15
CA HIS A 127 -27.99 -1.24 1.13
C HIS A 127 -28.92 -0.24 0.46
N THR A 128 -28.50 0.41 -0.63
CA THR A 128 -29.36 1.39 -1.31
C THR A 128 -30.55 0.72 -1.96
N ASP A 129 -30.40 -0.41 -2.65
CA ASP A 129 -31.52 -1.11 -3.28
C ASP A 129 -32.51 -1.64 -2.26
N ILE A 130 -32.03 -2.32 -1.20
CA ILE A 130 -32.92 -2.85 -0.17
C ILE A 130 -33.57 -1.71 0.62
N HIS A 131 -32.79 -0.72 1.05
CA HIS A 131 -33.33 0.41 1.81
C HIS A 131 -34.31 1.21 0.97
N THR A 132 -33.97 1.54 -0.29
CA THR A 132 -34.91 2.26 -1.16
C THR A 132 -36.13 1.41 -1.43
N TYR A 133 -36.00 0.15 -1.82
CA TYR A 133 -37.16 -0.72 -2.07
C TYR A 133 -38.07 -0.84 -0.85
N ILE A 134 -37.52 -1.17 0.33
CA ILE A 134 -38.30 -1.30 1.56
C ILE A 134 -38.90 0.05 1.96
N HIS A 135 -38.09 1.11 1.98
CA HIS A 135 -38.58 2.43 2.38
C HIS A 135 -39.64 2.92 1.40
N THR A 136 -39.40 2.89 0.10
CA THR A 136 -40.41 3.32 -0.88
C THR A 136 -41.62 2.44 -0.80
N TYR A 137 -41.49 1.11 -0.85
CA TYR A 137 -42.65 0.22 -0.87
C TYR A 137 -43.48 0.34 0.40
N ILE A 138 -42.85 0.23 1.57
CA ILE A 138 -43.56 0.33 2.86
C ILE A 138 -44.10 1.74 3.06
N HIS A 139 -43.28 2.78 2.88
CA HIS A 139 -43.74 4.15 3.09
C HIS A 139 -44.84 4.49 2.10
N THR A 140 -44.67 4.24 0.80
CA THR A 140 -45.73 4.56 -0.17
C THR A 140 -46.95 3.71 0.08
N TYR A 141 -46.83 2.40 0.30
CA TYR A 141 -48.00 1.54 0.47
C TYR A 141 -48.76 1.87 1.76
N ILE A 142 -48.06 1.96 2.89
CA ILE A 142 -48.69 2.28 4.18
C ILE A 142 -49.21 3.72 4.16
N HIS A 143 -48.40 4.70 3.74
CA HIS A 143 -48.84 6.08 3.72
C HIS A 143 -49.99 6.28 2.74
N THR A 144 -49.91 5.77 1.51
CA THR A 144 -51.03 5.95 0.57
C THR A 144 -52.24 5.19 1.05
N TYR A 145 -52.13 3.91 1.44
CA TYR A 145 -53.29 3.13 1.86
C TYR A 145 -53.95 3.70 3.10
N ILE A 146 -53.17 3.99 4.16
CA ILE A 146 -53.73 4.56 5.40
C ILE A 146 -54.24 5.97 5.15
N HIS A 147 -53.46 6.83 4.50
CA HIS A 147 -53.89 8.20 4.26
C HIS A 147 -55.11 8.22 3.35
N THR A 148 -55.14 7.50 2.22
CA THR A 148 -56.31 7.49 1.36
C THR A 148 -57.49 6.89 2.09
N TYR A 149 -57.39 5.67 2.64
CA TYR A 149 -58.52 5.01 3.29
C TYR A 149 -59.08 5.84 4.45
N ILE A 150 -58.23 6.26 5.40
CA ILE A 150 -58.68 7.04 6.56
C ILE A 150 -59.17 8.42 6.13
N HIS A 151 -58.41 9.14 5.29
CA HIS A 151 -58.82 10.48 4.87
C HIS A 151 -60.09 10.42 4.04
N THR A 152 -60.18 9.56 3.03
CA THR A 152 -61.38 9.47 2.19
C THR A 152 -62.56 8.99 2.99
N ASP A 153 -62.44 7.93 3.79
CA ASP A 153 -63.61 7.36 4.47
C ASP A 153 -64.10 8.28 5.59
N ILE A 154 -63.20 8.82 6.40
CA ILE A 154 -63.59 9.75 7.47
C ILE A 154 -64.08 11.06 6.88
N HIS A 155 -63.36 11.64 5.92
CA HIS A 155 -63.79 12.90 5.30
C HIS A 155 -65.12 12.72 4.59
N THR A 156 -65.29 11.66 3.79
CA THR A 156 -66.57 11.42 3.10
C THR A 156 -67.67 11.14 4.10
N TYR A 157 -67.46 10.31 5.12
CA TYR A 157 -68.48 10.02 6.13
C TYR A 157 -68.89 11.27 6.90
N ILE A 158 -67.92 12.01 7.46
CA ILE A 158 -68.20 13.23 8.22
C ILE A 158 -68.82 14.29 7.32
N HIS A 159 -68.22 14.56 6.16
CA HIS A 159 -68.73 15.57 5.24
C HIS A 159 -70.13 15.20 4.76
N THR A 160 -70.35 13.97 4.27
CA THR A 160 -71.68 13.58 3.80
C THR A 160 -72.69 13.57 4.93
N TYR A 161 -72.38 12.97 6.08
CA TYR A 161 -73.33 12.88 7.18
C TYR A 161 -73.66 14.27 7.76
N ILE A 162 -72.66 15.08 8.11
CA ILE A 162 -72.88 16.40 8.68
C ILE A 162 -73.51 17.32 7.63
N HIS A 163 -72.97 17.39 6.41
CA HIS A 163 -73.52 18.26 5.38
C HIS A 163 -74.94 17.84 5.03
N THR A 164 -75.22 16.56 4.78
CA THR A 164 -76.58 16.13 4.45
C THR A 164 -77.51 16.31 5.63
N TYR A 165 -77.13 15.97 6.86
CA TYR A 165 -77.99 16.11 8.02
C TYR A 165 -78.28 17.59 8.32
N ILE A 166 -77.26 18.44 8.40
CA ILE A 166 -77.44 19.87 8.65
C ILE A 166 -78.17 20.52 7.49
N HIS A 167 -77.75 20.28 6.24
CA HIS A 167 -78.40 20.88 5.09
C HIS A 167 -79.85 20.41 4.99
N THR A 168 -80.14 19.11 5.07
CA THR A 168 -81.52 18.64 5.00
C THR A 168 -82.33 19.13 6.19
N TYR A 169 -81.84 19.07 7.42
CA TYR A 169 -82.57 19.53 8.59
C TYR A 169 -82.84 21.03 8.55
N ILE A 170 -81.80 21.85 8.33
CA ILE A 170 -81.96 23.31 8.26
C ILE A 170 -82.79 23.69 7.04
N HIS A 171 -82.48 23.16 5.86
CA HIS A 171 -83.24 23.47 4.65
C HIS A 171 -84.69 23.04 4.82
N THR A 172 -84.97 21.79 5.21
CA THR A 172 -86.37 21.35 5.39
C THR A 172 -87.05 22.12 6.50
N TYR A 173 -86.44 22.31 7.67
CA TYR A 173 -87.07 23.02 8.78
C TYR A 173 -87.35 24.48 8.43
N ILE A 174 -86.33 25.23 7.98
CA ILE A 174 -86.50 26.64 7.62
C ILE A 174 -87.41 26.78 6.41
N HIS A 175 -87.16 26.03 5.33
CA HIS A 175 -87.99 26.13 4.14
C HIS A 175 -89.42 25.74 4.44
N THR A 176 -89.68 24.57 5.05
CA THR A 176 -91.06 24.18 5.35
C THR A 176 -91.70 25.13 6.34
N TYR A 177 -91.06 25.49 7.46
CA TYR A 177 -91.66 26.35 8.47
C TYR A 177 -91.93 27.75 7.91
N ILE A 178 -90.93 28.42 7.35
CA ILE A 178 -91.08 29.79 6.84
C ILE A 178 -92.00 29.79 5.62
N HIS A 179 -91.78 28.91 4.64
CA HIS A 179 -92.59 28.89 3.43
C HIS A 179 -94.04 28.52 3.76
N THR A 180 -94.29 27.46 4.52
CA THR A 180 -95.68 27.09 4.86
C THR A 180 -96.33 28.14 5.73
N TYR A 181 -95.64 28.69 6.74
CA TYR A 181 -96.21 29.71 7.61
C TYR A 181 -96.54 31.00 6.84
N LEU A 182 -95.57 31.57 6.10
CA LEU A 182 -95.84 32.77 5.29
C LEU A 182 -96.88 32.51 4.20
N HIS A 183 -96.76 31.41 3.46
CA HIS A 183 -97.70 31.08 2.38
C HIS A 183 -99.11 30.89 2.94
N THR A 184 -99.28 30.08 4.00
CA THR A 184 -100.60 29.87 4.61
C THR A 184 -101.14 31.14 5.24
N TYR A 185 -100.32 31.92 5.95
CA TYR A 185 -100.75 33.18 6.57
C TYR A 185 -101.19 34.21 5.51
N ILE A 186 -100.37 34.45 4.48
CA ILE A 186 -100.70 35.39 3.41
C ILE A 186 -101.93 34.90 2.62
N HIS A 187 -101.96 33.62 2.24
CA HIS A 187 -103.07 33.05 1.48
C HIS A 187 -104.38 33.10 2.27
N THR A 188 -104.37 32.72 3.56
CA THR A 188 -105.56 32.80 4.42
C THR A 188 -105.98 34.24 4.67
N TYR A 189 -105.04 35.16 4.92
CA TYR A 189 -105.35 36.58 5.12
C TYR A 189 -106.00 37.20 3.88
N ILE A 190 -105.42 36.99 2.69
CA ILE A 190 -106.00 37.47 1.43
C ILE A 190 -107.37 36.83 1.18
N HIS A 191 -107.50 35.52 1.35
CA HIS A 191 -108.76 34.82 1.15
C HIS A 191 -109.86 35.30 2.10
N ILE A 192 -109.53 35.56 3.37
CA ILE A 192 -110.49 36.12 4.34
C ILE A 192 -110.87 37.53 3.91
N GLN A 193 -109.91 38.40 3.55
CA GLN A 193 -110.17 39.76 3.11
C GLN A 193 -111.02 39.84 1.84
N THR A 194 -110.79 38.97 0.86
CA THR A 194 -111.61 38.92 -0.36
C THR A 194 -113.01 38.39 -0.05
N ARG A 195 -113.13 37.35 0.78
CA ARG A 195 -114.42 36.81 1.20
C ARG A 195 -115.22 37.82 2.01
N THR A 196 -114.64 38.52 2.99
CA THR A 196 -115.34 39.52 3.81
C THR A 196 -115.77 40.71 2.96
N LYS A 197 -114.92 41.21 2.05
CA LYS A 197 -115.30 42.25 1.10
C LYS A 197 -116.45 41.81 0.20
N PHE A 198 -116.40 40.59 -0.34
CA PHE A 198 -117.47 40.05 -1.16
C PHE A 198 -118.79 39.92 -0.39
N THR A 199 -118.74 39.37 0.83
CA THR A 199 -119.92 39.27 1.71
C THR A 199 -120.47 40.65 2.07
N TYR A 200 -119.61 41.62 2.38
CA TYR A 200 -120.03 42.98 2.70
C TYR A 200 -120.69 43.67 1.49
N CYS A 201 -120.09 43.57 0.30
CA CYS A 201 -120.71 44.05 -0.94
C CYS A 201 -122.05 43.35 -1.22
N TYR A 202 -122.14 42.04 -0.97
CA TYR A 202 -123.38 41.28 -1.13
C TYR A 202 -124.47 41.73 -0.14
N CYS A 203 -124.12 41.93 1.13
CA CYS A 203 -125.04 42.48 2.15
C CYS A 203 -125.51 43.90 1.78
N LEU A 204 -124.63 44.79 1.35
CA LEU A 204 -125.01 46.13 0.88
C LEU A 204 -125.91 46.09 -0.36
N LEU A 205 -125.67 45.17 -1.28
CA LEU A 205 -126.56 44.93 -2.43
C LEU A 205 -127.93 44.42 -1.99
N GLN A 206 -128.01 43.62 -0.91
CA GLN A 206 -129.27 43.13 -0.36
C GLN A 206 -130.04 44.23 0.39
N ASP A 207 -129.36 45.06 1.18
CA ASP A 207 -129.95 46.21 1.90
C ASP A 207 -130.43 47.31 0.94
N SER A 208 -129.65 47.58 -0.11
CA SER A 208 -130.10 48.48 -1.19
C SER A 208 -131.21 47.87 -2.03
N ARG A 209 -131.52 46.57 -1.92
CA ARG A 209 -132.68 45.93 -2.57
C ARG A 209 -133.92 45.95 -1.68
N SER A 210 -133.74 45.85 -0.36
CA SER A 210 -134.84 45.89 0.62
C SER A 210 -135.41 47.30 0.80
N GLN A 211 -134.61 48.35 0.63
CA GLN A 211 -135.08 49.75 0.69
C GLN A 211 -136.01 50.18 -0.46
N TRP A 212 -136.16 49.39 -1.53
CA TRP A 212 -137.10 49.68 -2.63
C TRP A 212 -138.42 48.89 -2.52
N PHE A 213 -138.60 48.11 -1.45
CA PHE A 213 -139.76 47.24 -1.26
C PHE A 213 -140.49 47.53 0.07
N GLU A 214 -140.67 48.80 0.44
CA GLU A 214 -141.75 49.19 1.35
C GLU A 214 -142.95 49.72 0.53
N PRO A 215 -144.08 49.00 0.45
CA PRO A 215 -145.30 49.53 -0.16
C PRO A 215 -146.11 50.35 0.86
N TYR A 216 -146.49 51.55 0.45
CA TYR A 216 -147.63 52.31 0.99
C TYR A 216 -148.95 51.55 0.84
#